data_AF-B8G731-F1
#
_entry.id   AF-B8G731-F1
#
_cell.length_a   1.000
_cell.length_b   1.000
_cell.length_c   1.000
_cell.angle_alpha   90.00
_cell.angle_beta   90.00
_cell.angle_gamma   90.00
#
_symmetry.space_group_name_H-M   'P 1'
#
loop_
_entity.id
_entity.type
_entity.pdbx_description
1 polymer ?
#
loop_
_entity_poly.entity_id
_entity_poly.type
_entity_poly.pdbx_seq_one_letter_code
_entity_poly.pdbx_strand_id
1 'polypeptide(L)'
;MLSYSKQRLTNSLMTTSHSTTLIATLGGQPQVITFALDALLAQGEAINEVYILHLSLANPRIRQAWQRLQAEFVDDYYAGQRCRLRHVPITRNGIELDDIRTEADADAAFATIRDLITNLKTEGRRLHLCISGGRRMLALLVTSVISIYGDFSDRLWHMHTPEATLARVKDGAQMHVSPADGVRLIAVPLKPWGAFFPGLRVLTQQTSLPSYLRQLTAVDDPRCRQVWDRLSPRERDVLRAFAQGFRPDQVAERLSISLSTVNTHKTAILAECRNAWELSNSEPLDYRFIRDHFAMFIEGV
;
A
#
# COMPACT_ATOMS: atom_id res chain seq x y z
N MET A 1 22.56 -40.87 -26.84
CA MET A 1 22.98 -39.97 -25.75
C MET A 1 22.40 -38.54 -25.85
N LEU A 2 21.47 -38.27 -26.78
CA LEU A 2 20.82 -36.95 -26.97
C LEU A 2 19.36 -36.87 -26.52
N SER A 3 18.80 -37.95 -25.93
CA SER A 3 17.41 -37.98 -25.46
C SER A 3 17.25 -37.67 -23.96
N TYR A 4 18.34 -37.62 -23.19
CA TYR A 4 18.29 -37.38 -21.75
C TYR A 4 18.43 -35.90 -21.36
N SER A 5 18.85 -35.01 -22.27
CA SER A 5 19.07 -33.59 -21.96
C SER A 5 17.83 -32.70 -22.21
N LYS A 6 16.85 -33.14 -23.02
CA LYS A 6 15.61 -32.38 -23.25
C LYS A 6 14.61 -32.48 -22.11
N GLN A 7 14.69 -33.51 -21.26
CA GLN A 7 13.74 -33.72 -20.14
C GLN A 7 14.10 -32.91 -18.89
N ARG A 8 15.32 -32.35 -18.79
CA ARG A 8 15.72 -31.45 -17.70
C ARG A 8 15.41 -29.97 -17.96
N LEU A 9 15.08 -29.60 -19.19
CA LEU A 9 14.80 -28.20 -19.57
C LEU A 9 13.30 -27.84 -19.55
N THR A 10 12.40 -28.81 -19.38
CA THR A 10 10.95 -28.58 -19.28
C THR A 10 10.38 -28.60 -17.85
N ASN A 11 11.19 -28.91 -16.83
CA ASN A 11 10.76 -28.91 -15.42
C ASN A 11 11.25 -27.70 -14.60
N SER A 12 11.81 -26.68 -15.25
CA SER A 12 12.22 -25.42 -14.59
C SER A 12 11.30 -24.25 -14.90
N LEU A 13 10.01 -24.52 -15.11
CA LEU A 13 8.97 -23.61 -14.63
C LEU A 13 8.74 -23.99 -13.16
N MET A 14 9.73 -23.68 -12.32
CA MET A 14 9.49 -23.60 -10.88
C MET A 14 8.42 -22.52 -10.71
N THR A 15 7.17 -22.93 -10.57
CA THR A 15 6.19 -22.14 -9.83
C THR A 15 6.85 -21.84 -8.50
N THR A 16 7.37 -20.63 -8.34
CA THR A 16 7.76 -20.10 -7.04
C THR A 16 6.49 -20.17 -6.21
N SER A 17 6.35 -21.23 -5.42
CA SER A 17 5.21 -21.39 -4.51
C SER A 17 5.37 -20.31 -3.44
N HIS A 18 4.83 -19.13 -3.72
CA HIS A 18 4.75 -18.06 -2.74
C HIS A 18 3.98 -18.60 -1.54
N SER A 19 4.63 -18.65 -0.38
CA SER A 19 3.97 -19.07 0.86
C SER A 19 2.79 -18.13 1.12
N THR A 20 1.58 -18.69 1.25
CA THR A 20 0.37 -17.92 1.50
C THR A 20 0.08 -17.89 3.00
N THR A 21 -0.26 -16.72 3.51
CA THR A 21 -0.49 -16.49 4.94
C THR A 21 -1.84 -15.82 5.15
N LEU A 22 -2.59 -16.32 6.14
CA LEU A 22 -3.81 -15.67 6.61
C LEU A 22 -3.44 -14.73 7.77
N ILE A 23 -3.84 -13.47 7.69
CA ILE A 23 -3.82 -12.53 8.81
C ILE A 23 -5.27 -12.27 9.22
N ALA A 24 -5.61 -12.42 10.49
CA ALA A 24 -6.97 -12.16 10.96
C ALA A 24 -6.98 -11.36 12.26
N THR A 25 -7.99 -10.51 12.44
CA THR A 25 -8.23 -9.78 13.68
C THR A 25 -9.11 -10.60 14.63
N LEU A 26 -8.69 -10.74 15.88
CA LEU A 26 -9.43 -11.49 16.89
C LEU A 26 -10.25 -10.57 17.80
N GLY A 27 -11.49 -10.97 18.03
CA GLY A 27 -12.35 -10.47 19.10
C GLY A 27 -12.92 -11.63 19.89
N GLY A 28 -14.12 -11.48 20.43
CA GLY A 28 -14.80 -12.55 21.17
C GLY A 28 -15.44 -13.64 20.31
N GLN A 29 -15.22 -13.66 19.00
CA GLN A 29 -15.83 -14.61 18.06
C GLN A 29 -14.72 -15.28 17.23
N PRO A 30 -14.05 -16.32 17.77
CA PRO A 30 -12.92 -16.95 17.10
C PRO A 30 -13.33 -17.76 15.88
N GLN A 31 -14.57 -18.27 15.84
CA GLN A 31 -15.09 -19.12 14.76
C GLN A 31 -15.12 -18.40 13.40
N VAL A 32 -15.15 -17.07 13.39
CA VAL A 32 -15.08 -16.28 12.14
C VAL A 32 -13.74 -16.51 11.41
N ILE A 33 -12.68 -16.80 12.16
CA ILE A 33 -11.34 -17.03 11.63
C ILE A 33 -11.25 -18.41 10.99
N THR A 34 -11.79 -19.44 11.66
CA THR A 34 -11.87 -20.79 11.12
C THR A 34 -12.78 -20.85 9.91
N PHE A 35 -13.92 -20.15 9.89
CA PHE A 35 -14.76 -20.06 8.68
C PHE A 35 -14.00 -19.44 7.50
N ALA A 36 -13.14 -18.45 7.77
CA ALA A 36 -12.35 -17.81 6.73
C ALA A 36 -11.25 -18.74 6.22
N LEU A 37 -10.59 -19.45 7.13
CA LEU A 37 -9.57 -20.43 6.79
C LEU A 37 -10.18 -21.60 5.99
N ASP A 38 -11.26 -22.21 6.47
CA ASP A 38 -12.00 -23.27 5.78
C ASP A 38 -12.41 -22.85 4.36
N ALA A 39 -12.96 -21.64 4.20
CA ALA A 39 -13.37 -21.13 2.90
C ALA A 39 -12.19 -20.94 1.94
N LEU A 40 -11.03 -20.47 2.43
CA LEU A 40 -9.83 -20.30 1.61
C LEU A 40 -9.20 -21.65 1.23
N LEU A 41 -9.16 -22.59 2.16
CA LEU A 41 -8.68 -23.95 1.90
C LEU A 41 -9.57 -24.68 0.89
N ALA A 42 -10.89 -24.52 1.00
CA ALA A 42 -11.85 -25.06 0.03
C ALA A 42 -11.70 -24.43 -1.38
N GLN A 43 -11.17 -23.20 -1.47
CA GLN A 43 -10.79 -22.56 -2.75
C GLN A 43 -9.44 -23.05 -3.29
N GLY A 44 -8.74 -23.93 -2.58
CA GLY A 44 -7.43 -24.45 -2.97
C GLY A 44 -6.25 -23.55 -2.60
N GLU A 45 -6.46 -22.53 -1.76
CA GLU A 45 -5.36 -21.70 -1.27
C GLU A 45 -4.49 -22.49 -0.28
N ALA A 46 -3.18 -22.58 -0.53
CA ALA A 46 -2.22 -23.27 0.33
C ALA A 46 -1.80 -22.37 1.49
N ILE A 47 -2.62 -22.30 2.55
CA ILE A 47 -2.34 -21.49 3.75
C ILE A 47 -1.60 -22.34 4.77
N ASN A 48 -0.35 -21.97 5.07
CA ASN A 48 0.52 -22.71 5.98
C ASN A 48 0.80 -21.98 7.29
N GLU A 49 0.47 -20.69 7.37
CA GLU A 49 0.61 -19.89 8.59
C GLU A 49 -0.57 -18.92 8.74
N VAL A 50 -1.03 -18.78 9.98
CA VAL A 50 -2.16 -17.93 10.37
C VAL A 50 -1.67 -16.99 11.48
N TYR A 51 -1.71 -15.68 11.23
CA TYR A 51 -1.33 -14.65 12.18
C TYR A 51 -2.56 -13.95 12.74
N ILE A 52 -2.68 -13.94 14.06
CA ILE A 52 -3.84 -13.41 14.77
C ILE A 52 -3.47 -12.09 15.46
N LEU A 53 -3.99 -10.99 14.93
CA LEU A 53 -3.88 -9.67 15.55
C LEU A 53 -4.92 -9.56 16.67
N HIS A 54 -4.47 -9.28 17.90
CA HIS A 54 -5.38 -9.17 19.04
C HIS A 54 -4.95 -8.09 20.03
N LEU A 55 -5.93 -7.58 20.77
CA LEU A 55 -5.72 -6.79 21.98
C LEU A 55 -5.41 -7.71 23.17
N SER A 56 -5.11 -7.11 24.32
CA SER A 56 -4.71 -7.77 25.56
C SER A 56 -5.53 -9.02 25.90
N LEU A 57 -4.82 -10.13 26.17
CA LEU A 57 -5.43 -11.35 26.69
C LEU A 57 -5.81 -11.23 28.17
N ALA A 58 -5.54 -10.09 28.82
CA ALA A 58 -6.13 -9.77 30.13
C ALA A 58 -7.67 -9.78 30.05
N ASN A 59 -8.25 -9.43 28.90
CA ASN A 59 -9.68 -9.54 28.65
C ASN A 59 -10.12 -11.01 28.57
N PRO A 60 -11.00 -11.49 29.49
CA PRO A 60 -11.42 -12.90 29.52
C PRO A 60 -12.10 -13.36 28.22
N ARG A 61 -12.84 -12.48 27.56
CA ARG A 61 -13.54 -12.78 26.31
C ARG A 61 -12.57 -13.04 25.16
N ILE A 62 -11.50 -12.25 25.06
CA ILE A 62 -10.45 -12.45 24.04
C ILE A 62 -9.61 -13.68 24.39
N ARG A 63 -9.26 -13.86 25.67
CA ARG A 63 -8.52 -15.03 26.15
C ARG A 63 -9.24 -16.35 25.83
N GLN A 64 -10.54 -16.43 26.11
CA GLN A 64 -11.35 -17.61 25.80
C GLN A 64 -11.42 -17.84 24.29
N ALA A 65 -11.58 -16.77 23.50
CA ALA A 65 -11.59 -16.87 22.04
C ALA A 65 -10.25 -17.41 21.50
N TRP A 66 -9.12 -16.91 22.03
CA TRP A 66 -7.78 -17.40 21.69
C TRP A 66 -7.61 -18.88 22.05
N GLN A 67 -8.03 -19.32 23.24
CA GLN A 67 -7.95 -20.72 23.66
C GLN A 67 -8.75 -21.65 22.75
N ARG A 68 -9.98 -21.27 22.39
CA ARG A 68 -10.81 -22.04 21.44
C ARG A 68 -10.15 -22.12 20.07
N LEU A 69 -9.61 -21.00 19.57
CA LEU A 69 -8.91 -21.00 18.29
C LEU A 69 -7.67 -21.89 18.33
N GLN A 70 -6.87 -21.82 19.39
CA GLN A 70 -5.66 -22.64 19.54
C GLN A 70 -5.96 -24.14 19.54
N ALA A 71 -7.10 -24.56 20.09
CA ALA A 71 -7.52 -25.96 20.10
C ALA A 71 -7.74 -26.54 18.68
N GLU A 72 -7.98 -25.69 17.68
CA GLU A 72 -8.13 -26.12 16.28
C GLU A 72 -6.77 -26.33 15.56
N PHE A 73 -5.67 -25.92 16.19
CA PHE A 73 -4.30 -25.97 15.61
C PHE A 73 -3.40 -26.90 16.42
N VAL A 74 -3.78 -28.17 16.56
CA VAL A 74 -3.02 -29.17 17.33
C VAL A 74 -1.71 -29.49 16.62
N ASP A 75 -0.58 -29.37 17.33
CA ASP A 75 0.77 -29.67 16.82
C ASP A 75 1.14 -28.96 15.50
N ASP A 76 0.68 -27.71 15.31
CA ASP A 76 0.82 -26.94 14.06
C ASP A 76 0.07 -27.58 12.85
N TYR A 77 -1.02 -28.29 13.10
CA TYR A 77 -1.93 -28.81 12.07
C TYR A 77 -3.32 -28.24 12.20
N TYR A 78 -3.93 -27.91 11.07
CA TYR A 78 -5.33 -27.52 10.95
C TYR A 78 -5.98 -28.39 9.88
N ALA A 79 -7.12 -29.02 10.18
CA ALA A 79 -7.83 -29.90 9.22
C ALA A 79 -6.92 -30.93 8.52
N GLY A 80 -5.94 -31.50 9.24
CA GLY A 80 -5.04 -32.54 8.73
C GLY A 80 -3.86 -32.05 7.87
N GLN A 81 -3.72 -30.73 7.66
CA GLN A 81 -2.60 -30.14 6.94
C GLN A 81 -1.75 -29.25 7.84
N ARG A 82 -0.47 -29.13 7.52
CA ARG A 82 0.47 -28.32 8.29
C ARG A 82 0.10 -26.84 8.17
N CYS A 83 -0.31 -26.25 9.28
CA CYS A 83 -0.69 -24.85 9.38
C CYS A 83 -0.36 -24.33 10.78
N ARG A 84 0.58 -23.38 10.88
CA ARG A 84 1.00 -22.83 12.17
C ARG A 84 0.11 -21.67 12.60
N LEU A 85 -0.27 -21.64 13.86
CA LEU A 85 -0.97 -20.50 14.46
C LEU A 85 0.03 -19.60 15.19
N ARG A 86 0.04 -18.31 14.82
CA ARG A 86 0.84 -17.26 15.46
C ARG A 86 -0.10 -16.19 15.99
N HIS A 87 0.25 -15.60 17.13
CA HIS A 87 -0.47 -14.44 17.64
C HIS A 87 0.45 -13.22 17.64
N VAL A 88 -0.16 -12.06 17.43
CA VAL A 88 0.51 -10.77 17.34
C VAL A 88 -0.26 -9.82 18.26
N PRO A 89 0.15 -9.70 19.53
CA PRO A 89 -0.48 -8.77 20.45
C PRO A 89 -0.18 -7.34 20.02
N ILE A 90 -1.19 -6.48 20.04
CA ILE A 90 -0.99 -5.05 19.87
C ILE A 90 -0.42 -4.48 21.16
N THR A 91 0.77 -3.90 21.08
CA THR A 91 1.47 -3.34 22.25
C THR A 91 1.79 -1.87 22.07
N ARG A 92 1.85 -1.13 23.17
CA ARG A 92 2.44 0.21 23.25
C ARG A 92 3.49 0.20 24.33
N ASN A 93 4.73 0.57 23.98
CA ASN A 93 5.88 0.54 24.89
C ASN A 93 6.06 -0.84 25.57
N GLY A 94 5.82 -1.93 24.83
CA GLY A 94 5.93 -3.31 25.33
C GLY A 94 4.75 -3.81 26.17
N ILE A 95 3.72 -2.99 26.39
CA ILE A 95 2.52 -3.37 27.15
C ILE A 95 1.37 -3.65 26.19
N GLU A 96 0.70 -4.81 26.31
CA GLU A 96 -0.48 -5.13 25.51
C GLU A 96 -1.62 -4.14 25.77
N LEU A 97 -2.25 -3.65 24.70
CA LEU A 97 -3.36 -2.70 24.82
C LEU A 97 -4.66 -3.43 25.14
N ASP A 98 -5.38 -3.01 26.19
CA ASP A 98 -6.72 -3.52 26.48
C ASP A 98 -7.77 -3.05 25.46
N ASP A 99 -7.58 -1.85 24.92
CA ASP A 99 -8.42 -1.23 23.90
C ASP A 99 -7.66 -0.11 23.17
N ILE A 100 -8.21 0.39 22.06
CA ILE A 100 -7.67 1.55 21.34
C ILE A 100 -8.54 2.76 21.68
N ARG A 101 -8.03 3.66 22.53
CA ARG A 101 -8.81 4.80 23.06
C ARG A 101 -8.23 6.17 22.72
N THR A 102 -6.97 6.21 22.31
CA THR A 102 -6.23 7.45 22.01
C THR A 102 -5.57 7.38 20.63
N GLU A 103 -5.15 8.51 20.07
CA GLU A 103 -4.36 8.50 18.82
C GLU A 103 -3.07 7.71 19.01
N ALA A 104 -2.41 7.83 20.17
CA ALA A 104 -1.20 7.08 20.48
C ALA A 104 -1.42 5.55 20.49
N ASP A 105 -2.58 5.07 20.91
CA ASP A 105 -2.94 3.64 20.82
C ASP A 105 -3.15 3.22 19.36
N ALA A 106 -3.78 4.08 18.56
CA ALA A 106 -4.01 3.83 17.13
C ALA A 106 -2.69 3.82 16.36
N ASP A 107 -1.75 4.71 16.67
CA ASP A 107 -0.41 4.75 16.09
C ASP A 107 0.39 3.49 16.44
N ALA A 108 0.33 3.05 17.69
CA ALA A 108 0.97 1.81 18.13
C ALA A 108 0.39 0.57 17.42
N ALA A 109 -0.94 0.53 17.26
CA ALA A 109 -1.62 -0.51 16.49
C ALA A 109 -1.23 -0.48 15.00
N PHE A 110 -1.21 0.71 14.39
CA PHE A 110 -0.78 0.90 13.00
C PHE A 110 0.66 0.42 12.81
N ALA A 111 1.58 0.81 13.69
CA ALA A 111 2.98 0.38 13.64
C ALA A 111 3.10 -1.14 13.75
N THR A 112 2.42 -1.77 14.71
CA THR A 112 2.44 -3.23 14.86
C THR A 112 1.94 -3.95 13.61
N ILE A 113 0.82 -3.48 13.03
CA ILE A 113 0.23 -4.07 11.82
C ILE A 113 1.13 -3.85 10.59
N ARG A 114 1.68 -2.63 10.45
CA ARG A 114 2.64 -2.29 9.39
C ARG A 114 3.83 -3.20 9.45
N ASP A 115 4.48 -3.32 10.60
CA ASP A 115 5.70 -4.08 10.76
C ASP A 115 5.45 -5.57 10.48
N LEU A 116 4.32 -6.14 10.94
CA LEU A 116 3.89 -7.49 10.58
C LEU A 116 3.77 -7.67 9.06
N ILE A 117 3.00 -6.80 8.40
CA ILE A 117 2.75 -6.89 6.96
C ILE A 117 4.06 -6.73 6.19
N THR A 118 4.88 -5.71 6.48
CA THR A 118 6.13 -5.48 5.76
C THR A 118 7.13 -6.61 5.94
N ASN A 119 7.20 -7.23 7.12
CA ASN A 119 8.06 -8.39 7.35
C ASN A 119 7.62 -9.58 6.49
N LEU A 120 6.32 -9.91 6.51
CA LEU A 120 5.78 -11.00 5.68
C LEU A 120 5.93 -10.71 4.17
N LYS A 121 5.78 -9.45 3.74
CA LYS A 121 6.02 -9.06 2.34
C LYS A 121 7.49 -9.15 1.95
N THR A 122 8.42 -8.85 2.87
CA THR A 122 9.87 -9.01 2.64
C THR A 122 10.25 -10.49 2.46
N GLU A 123 9.51 -11.39 3.10
CA GLU A 123 9.61 -12.84 2.88
C GLU A 123 8.94 -13.33 1.57
N GLY A 124 8.40 -12.41 0.75
CA GLY A 124 7.76 -12.74 -0.53
C GLY A 124 6.41 -13.44 -0.41
N ARG A 125 5.73 -13.28 0.73
CA ARG A 125 4.46 -13.96 1.01
C ARG A 125 3.27 -13.27 0.35
N ARG A 126 2.29 -14.10 -0.03
CA ARG A 126 0.96 -13.68 -0.42
C ARG A 126 0.07 -13.60 0.81
N LEU A 127 -0.64 -12.49 1.00
CA LEU A 127 -1.44 -12.25 2.20
C LEU A 127 -2.93 -12.33 1.91
N HIS A 128 -3.64 -13.12 2.70
CA HIS A 128 -5.10 -13.08 2.81
C HIS A 128 -5.43 -12.45 4.16
N LEU A 129 -6.22 -11.37 4.18
CA LEU A 129 -6.53 -10.64 5.40
C LEU A 129 -8.03 -10.77 5.71
N CYS A 130 -8.40 -11.34 6.84
CA CYS A 130 -9.80 -11.42 7.30
C CYS A 130 -10.04 -10.42 8.44
N ILE A 131 -10.85 -9.39 8.16
CA ILE A 131 -11.08 -8.26 9.07
C ILE A 131 -12.47 -8.28 9.75
N SER A 132 -13.15 -9.43 9.74
CA SER A 132 -14.50 -9.55 10.31
C SER A 132 -14.54 -9.65 11.83
N GLY A 133 -13.44 -10.03 12.48
CA GLY A 133 -13.34 -10.16 13.93
C GLY A 133 -12.71 -8.94 14.61
N GLY A 134 -12.86 -8.85 15.93
CA GLY A 134 -12.14 -7.85 16.74
C GLY A 134 -12.76 -6.45 16.74
N ARG A 135 -11.96 -5.47 17.16
CA ARG A 135 -12.37 -4.05 17.18
C ARG A 135 -12.38 -3.50 15.76
N ARG A 136 -13.43 -2.75 15.40
CA ARG A 136 -13.54 -2.08 14.08
C ARG A 136 -12.32 -1.21 13.74
N MET A 137 -11.71 -0.60 14.75
CA MET A 137 -10.49 0.18 14.56
C MET A 137 -9.33 -0.67 14.00
N LEU A 138 -9.16 -1.93 14.46
CA LEU A 138 -8.14 -2.82 13.91
C LEU A 138 -8.42 -3.15 12.43
N ALA A 139 -9.68 -3.43 12.09
CA ALA A 139 -10.07 -3.66 10.69
C ALA A 139 -9.75 -2.47 9.79
N LEU A 140 -10.02 -1.25 10.27
CA LEU A 140 -9.67 -0.01 9.57
C LEU A 140 -8.16 0.12 9.38
N LEU A 141 -7.37 -0.05 10.44
CA LEU A 141 -5.92 0.06 10.39
C LEU A 141 -5.28 -1.01 9.49
N VAL A 142 -5.74 -2.26 9.57
CA VAL A 142 -5.33 -3.34 8.66
C VAL A 142 -5.59 -2.95 7.21
N THR A 143 -6.78 -2.44 6.90
CA THR A 143 -7.16 -2.00 5.56
C THR A 143 -6.25 -0.86 5.07
N SER A 144 -5.98 0.14 5.91
CA SER A 144 -5.09 1.26 5.59
C SER A 144 -3.66 0.78 5.31
N VAL A 145 -3.12 -0.11 6.14
CA VAL A 145 -1.77 -0.65 5.96
C VAL A 145 -1.69 -1.49 4.69
N ILE A 146 -2.59 -2.45 4.47
CA ILE A 146 -2.48 -3.33 3.29
C ILE A 146 -2.66 -2.54 1.99
N SER A 147 -3.44 -1.45 1.99
CA SER A 147 -3.58 -0.58 0.82
C SER A 147 -2.28 0.12 0.44
N ILE A 148 -1.35 0.30 1.37
CA ILE A 148 -0.08 1.00 1.14
C ILE A 148 1.06 -0.02 0.93
N TYR A 149 1.13 -1.04 1.77
CA TYR A 149 2.26 -1.97 1.83
C TYR A 149 2.02 -3.29 1.10
N GLY A 150 0.76 -3.60 0.75
CA GLY A 150 0.41 -4.77 -0.06
C GLY A 150 0.75 -4.61 -1.54
N ASP A 151 0.55 -5.69 -2.28
CA ASP A 151 0.65 -5.78 -3.73
C ASP A 151 -0.60 -6.46 -4.34
N PHE A 152 -0.55 -6.73 -5.65
CA PHE A 152 -1.67 -7.27 -6.41
C PHE A 152 -2.04 -8.73 -6.08
N SER A 153 -1.16 -9.46 -5.39
CA SER A 153 -1.42 -10.83 -4.97
C SER A 153 -2.24 -10.91 -3.67
N ASP A 154 -2.26 -9.82 -2.89
CA ASP A 154 -2.89 -9.76 -1.59
C ASP A 154 -4.43 -9.61 -1.71
N ARG A 155 -5.15 -10.16 -0.75
CA ARG A 155 -6.62 -10.19 -0.72
C ARG A 155 -7.15 -9.76 0.63
N LEU A 156 -8.12 -8.85 0.64
CA LEU A 156 -8.86 -8.46 1.83
C LEU A 156 -10.24 -9.11 1.81
N TRP A 157 -10.66 -9.65 2.96
CA TRP A 157 -11.86 -10.45 3.10
C TRP A 157 -12.72 -9.99 4.27
N HIS A 158 -14.02 -10.07 4.05
CA HIS A 158 -15.04 -9.98 5.07
C HIS A 158 -15.84 -11.28 5.10
N MET A 159 -15.80 -11.98 6.21
CA MET A 159 -16.71 -13.08 6.52
C MET A 159 -18.11 -12.57 6.84
N HIS A 160 -19.09 -13.01 6.05
CA HIS A 160 -20.52 -12.83 6.30
C HIS A 160 -21.12 -14.12 6.87
N THR A 161 -21.77 -14.00 8.03
CA THR A 161 -22.49 -15.09 8.69
C THR A 161 -23.97 -14.71 8.79
N PRO A 162 -24.90 -15.48 8.19
CA PRO A 162 -26.34 -15.23 8.31
C PRO A 162 -26.80 -15.30 9.78
N GLU A 163 -27.83 -14.52 10.14
CA GLU A 163 -28.33 -14.42 11.52
C GLU A 163 -28.72 -15.79 12.13
N ALA A 164 -29.38 -16.64 11.34
CA ALA A 164 -29.77 -17.99 11.76
C ALA A 164 -28.58 -18.86 12.17
N THR A 165 -27.45 -18.71 11.47
CA THR A 165 -26.20 -19.41 11.77
C THR A 165 -25.48 -18.73 12.93
N LEU A 166 -25.48 -17.39 12.97
CA LEU A 166 -24.80 -16.60 14.00
C LEU A 166 -25.27 -16.94 15.41
N ALA A 167 -26.58 -17.15 15.60
CA ALA A 167 -27.15 -17.57 16.87
C ALA A 167 -26.59 -18.91 17.38
N ARG A 168 -26.34 -19.87 16.48
CA ARG A 168 -25.83 -21.22 16.81
C ARG A 168 -24.33 -21.22 17.11
N VAL A 169 -23.56 -20.40 16.42
CA VAL A 169 -22.09 -20.43 16.45
C VAL A 169 -21.48 -19.40 17.41
N LYS A 170 -22.30 -18.59 18.06
CA LYS A 170 -21.89 -17.46 18.92
C LYS A 170 -20.85 -17.88 19.96
N ASP A 171 -19.91 -16.98 20.25
CA ASP A 171 -18.83 -17.15 21.23
C ASP A 171 -18.00 -18.45 21.00
N GLY A 172 -17.91 -18.90 19.75
CA GLY A 172 -17.18 -20.11 19.35
C GLY A 172 -17.85 -21.41 19.76
N ALA A 173 -19.18 -21.42 19.96
CA ALA A 173 -19.94 -22.65 20.28
C ALA A 173 -19.78 -23.74 19.21
N GLN A 174 -19.56 -23.33 17.96
CA GLN A 174 -19.21 -24.19 16.85
C GLN A 174 -18.12 -23.49 16.03
N MET A 175 -16.98 -24.15 15.87
CA MET A 175 -15.81 -23.59 15.20
C MET A 175 -15.82 -23.81 13.68
N HIS A 176 -16.64 -24.73 13.18
CA HIS A 176 -16.72 -25.05 11.75
C HIS A 176 -18.16 -25.19 11.29
N VAL A 177 -18.45 -24.75 10.07
CA VAL A 177 -19.79 -24.83 9.46
C VAL A 177 -19.69 -25.36 8.04
N SER A 178 -20.81 -25.87 7.54
CA SER A 178 -20.91 -26.27 6.14
C SER A 178 -21.23 -25.05 5.26
N PRO A 179 -20.83 -25.02 3.98
CA PRO A 179 -21.32 -24.02 3.02
C PRO A 179 -22.86 -23.92 2.96
N ALA A 180 -23.57 -25.01 3.28
CA ALA A 180 -25.02 -25.04 3.38
C ALA A 180 -25.59 -24.11 4.48
N ASP A 181 -24.78 -23.73 5.47
CA ASP A 181 -25.15 -22.78 6.53
C ASP A 181 -25.10 -21.31 6.07
N GLY A 182 -24.84 -21.06 4.78
CA GLY A 182 -24.91 -19.75 4.14
C GLY A 182 -23.78 -18.78 4.50
N VAL A 183 -22.74 -19.26 5.18
CA VAL A 183 -21.54 -18.48 5.50
C VAL A 183 -20.74 -18.23 4.23
N ARG A 184 -20.29 -16.98 4.03
CA ARG A 184 -19.61 -16.56 2.80
C ARG A 184 -18.42 -15.65 3.09
N LEU A 185 -17.30 -15.99 2.47
CA LEU A 185 -16.12 -15.12 2.41
C LEU A 185 -16.30 -14.13 1.25
N ILE A 186 -16.48 -12.85 1.57
CA ILE A 186 -16.71 -11.78 0.61
C ILE A 186 -15.39 -11.04 0.37
N ALA A 187 -14.96 -10.98 -0.90
CA ALA A 187 -13.80 -10.20 -1.30
C ALA A 187 -14.11 -8.70 -1.15
N VAL A 188 -13.32 -8.02 -0.33
CA VAL A 188 -13.39 -6.56 -0.20
C VAL A 188 -12.51 -5.94 -1.30
N PRO A 189 -12.99 -4.93 -2.05
CA PRO A 189 -12.18 -4.25 -3.04
C PRO A 189 -10.93 -3.63 -2.39
N LEU A 190 -9.77 -4.20 -2.68
CA LEU A 190 -8.47 -3.71 -2.23
C LEU A 190 -7.74 -3.08 -3.42
N LYS A 191 -7.26 -1.85 -3.24
CA LYS A 191 -6.36 -1.19 -4.19
C LYS A 191 -4.99 -1.04 -3.51
N PRO A 192 -3.94 -1.74 -4.00
CA PRO A 192 -2.60 -1.62 -3.45
C PRO A 192 -1.97 -0.31 -3.95
N TRP A 193 -2.44 0.83 -3.43
CA TRP A 193 -1.98 2.17 -3.80
C TRP A 193 -0.46 2.32 -3.76
N GLY A 194 0.22 1.75 -2.77
CA GLY A 194 1.69 1.84 -2.73
C GLY A 194 2.40 1.00 -3.80
N ALA A 195 1.73 0.06 -4.46
CA ALA A 195 2.25 -0.61 -5.65
C ALA A 195 2.10 0.25 -6.92
N PHE A 196 1.07 1.09 -6.98
CA PHE A 196 0.91 2.09 -8.05
C PHE A 196 1.79 3.32 -7.86
N PHE A 197 2.00 3.73 -6.60
CA PHE A 197 2.69 4.96 -6.23
C PHE A 197 3.75 4.66 -5.15
N PRO A 198 4.98 4.28 -5.55
CA PRO A 198 6.04 3.91 -4.62
C PRO A 198 6.33 4.98 -3.55
N GLY A 199 6.15 6.25 -3.89
CA GLY A 199 6.31 7.38 -2.97
C GLY A 199 5.36 7.37 -1.76
N LEU A 200 4.18 6.75 -1.86
CA LEU A 200 3.26 6.62 -0.72
C LEU A 200 3.85 5.78 0.42
N ARG A 201 4.62 4.73 0.09
CA ARG A 201 5.26 3.88 1.11
C ARG A 201 6.31 4.67 1.89
N VAL A 202 7.07 5.51 1.20
CA VAL A 202 8.10 6.38 1.80
C VAL A 202 7.48 7.43 2.71
N LEU A 203 6.38 8.07 2.27
CA LEU A 203 5.63 9.04 3.08
C LEU A 203 5.18 8.46 4.42
N THR A 204 4.68 7.23 4.42
CA THR A 204 4.21 6.56 5.64
C THR A 204 5.32 6.01 6.54
N GLN A 205 6.57 6.02 6.07
CA GLN A 205 7.75 5.62 6.83
C GLN A 205 8.47 6.80 7.47
N GLN A 206 8.30 8.02 6.97
CA GLN A 206 9.04 9.19 7.44
C GLN A 206 8.25 10.04 8.45
N THR A 207 8.88 10.31 9.60
CA THR A 207 8.38 11.23 10.64
C THR A 207 8.51 12.71 10.26
N SER A 208 9.17 13.03 9.13
CA SER A 208 9.38 14.41 8.67
C SER A 208 9.04 14.58 7.19
N LEU A 209 7.78 14.97 6.91
CA LEU A 209 7.30 15.45 5.61
C LEU A 209 8.27 16.44 4.89
N PRO A 210 8.99 17.35 5.56
CA PRO A 210 9.88 18.30 4.88
C PRO A 210 11.01 17.63 4.09
N SER A 211 11.57 16.54 4.62
CA SER A 211 12.70 15.83 4.01
C SER A 211 12.29 15.10 2.73
N TYR A 212 11.10 14.49 2.74
CA TYR A 212 10.52 13.84 1.57
C TYR A 212 9.99 14.83 0.53
N LEU A 213 9.37 15.95 0.95
CA LEU A 213 9.02 17.02 0.02
C LEU A 213 10.26 17.52 -0.68
N ARG A 214 11.39 17.69 0.03
CA ARG A 214 12.67 18.05 -0.57
C ARG A 214 13.22 16.99 -1.53
N GLN A 215 12.95 15.70 -1.30
CA GLN A 215 13.31 14.61 -2.22
C GLN A 215 12.38 14.50 -3.44
N LEU A 216 11.08 14.79 -3.28
CA LEU A 216 10.10 14.86 -4.36
C LEU A 216 10.25 16.12 -5.21
N THR A 217 10.60 17.25 -4.61
CA THR A 217 10.91 18.50 -5.32
C THR A 217 12.34 18.54 -5.82
N ALA A 218 13.24 17.69 -5.30
CA ALA A 218 14.51 17.35 -5.92
C ALA A 218 14.37 16.41 -7.13
N VAL A 219 13.24 16.49 -7.85
CA VAL A 219 13.34 16.42 -9.31
C VAL A 219 13.92 17.76 -9.77
N ASP A 220 15.20 17.97 -9.48
CA ASP A 220 16.04 18.74 -10.40
C ASP A 220 15.96 17.95 -11.70
N ASP A 221 15.00 18.24 -12.58
CA ASP A 221 15.06 17.73 -13.94
C ASP A 221 16.37 18.29 -14.51
N PRO A 222 17.40 17.45 -14.77
CA PRO A 222 18.70 17.94 -15.22
C PRO A 222 18.57 18.78 -16.49
N ARG A 223 17.50 18.58 -17.27
CA ARG A 223 17.17 19.38 -18.46
C ARG A 223 16.66 20.77 -18.08
N CYS A 224 15.79 20.88 -17.07
CA CYS A 224 15.33 22.18 -16.56
C CYS A 224 16.49 22.99 -15.98
N ARG A 225 17.39 22.36 -15.22
CA ARG A 225 18.61 22.99 -14.69
C ARG A 225 19.53 23.46 -15.82
N GLN A 226 19.77 22.61 -16.82
CA GLN A 226 20.57 22.93 -18.00
C GLN A 226 20.02 24.14 -18.76
N VAL A 227 18.70 24.21 -18.98
CA VAL A 227 18.07 25.38 -19.59
C VAL A 227 18.27 26.60 -18.70
N TRP A 228 17.91 26.51 -17.43
CA TRP A 228 17.98 27.63 -16.48
C TRP A 228 19.37 28.27 -16.43
N ASP A 229 20.43 27.45 -16.40
CA ASP A 229 21.80 27.92 -16.31
C ASP A 229 22.26 28.66 -17.58
N ARG A 230 21.67 28.36 -18.74
CA ARG A 230 21.96 29.02 -20.02
C ARG A 230 21.17 30.31 -20.27
N LEU A 231 20.09 30.53 -19.53
CA LEU A 231 19.27 31.74 -19.68
C LEU A 231 19.90 32.96 -18.99
N SER A 232 19.74 34.12 -19.61
CA SER A 232 20.05 35.41 -19.01
C SER A 232 19.10 35.74 -17.85
N PRO A 233 19.45 36.71 -16.97
CA PRO A 233 18.59 37.10 -15.85
C PRO A 233 17.18 37.50 -16.29
N ARG A 234 17.05 38.24 -17.41
CA ARG A 234 15.75 38.68 -17.93
C ARG A 234 14.93 37.53 -18.49
N GLU A 235 15.57 36.55 -19.13
CA GLU A 235 14.88 35.35 -19.62
C GLU A 235 14.42 34.44 -18.48
N ARG A 236 15.18 34.36 -17.38
CA ARG A 236 14.75 33.64 -16.17
C ARG A 236 13.51 34.26 -15.54
N ASP A 237 13.40 35.58 -15.51
CA ASP A 237 12.21 36.26 -15.02
C ASP A 237 10.97 35.96 -15.88
N VAL A 238 11.14 35.96 -17.21
CA VAL A 238 10.09 35.59 -18.17
C VAL A 238 9.71 34.11 -18.03
N LEU A 239 10.70 33.20 -17.91
CA LEU A 239 10.48 31.77 -17.67
C LEU A 239 9.68 31.55 -16.39
N ARG A 240 10.07 32.22 -15.29
CA ARG A 240 9.38 32.10 -14.00
C ARG A 240 7.92 32.54 -14.11
N ALA A 241 7.64 33.62 -14.83
CA ALA A 241 6.27 34.07 -15.05
C ALA A 241 5.45 33.05 -15.89
N PHE A 242 6.03 32.46 -16.93
CA PHE A 242 5.34 31.39 -17.68
C PHE A 242 5.13 30.12 -16.85
N ALA A 243 6.11 29.72 -16.04
CA ALA A 243 6.03 28.59 -15.13
C ALA A 243 4.95 28.77 -14.06
N GLN A 244 4.70 30.01 -13.62
CA GLN A 244 3.58 30.39 -12.74
C GLN A 244 2.21 30.39 -13.46
N GLY A 245 2.16 30.09 -14.75
CA GLY A 245 0.93 29.96 -15.53
C GLY A 245 0.43 31.25 -16.18
N PHE A 246 1.19 32.34 -16.14
CA PHE A 246 0.81 33.60 -16.81
C PHE A 246 0.82 33.48 -18.34
N ARG A 247 -0.13 34.14 -19.00
CA ARG A 247 -0.17 34.29 -20.46
C ARG A 247 0.78 35.40 -20.94
N PRO A 248 1.23 35.42 -22.21
CA PRO A 248 2.21 36.40 -22.71
C PRO A 248 1.87 37.87 -22.46
N ASP A 249 0.59 38.24 -22.54
CA ASP A 249 0.07 39.56 -22.20
C ASP A 249 0.20 39.88 -20.70
N GLN A 250 -0.10 38.90 -19.85
CA GLN A 250 0.05 39.03 -18.39
C GLN A 250 1.52 39.08 -17.96
N VAL A 251 2.41 38.36 -18.67
CA VAL A 251 3.86 38.44 -18.43
C VAL A 251 4.38 39.83 -18.79
N ALA A 252 3.92 40.41 -19.91
CA ALA A 252 4.27 41.76 -20.33
C ALA A 252 3.88 42.81 -19.28
N GLU A 253 2.64 42.72 -18.79
CA GLU A 253 2.12 43.59 -17.73
C GLU A 253 2.91 43.41 -16.41
N ARG A 254 3.13 42.17 -15.98
CA ARG A 254 3.80 41.86 -14.71
C ARG A 254 5.26 42.31 -14.67
N LEU A 255 5.98 42.16 -15.77
CA LEU A 255 7.39 42.51 -15.89
C LEU A 255 7.61 43.94 -16.41
N SER A 256 6.53 44.70 -16.66
CA SER A 256 6.56 46.06 -17.22
C SER A 256 7.39 46.15 -18.51
N ILE A 257 7.19 45.20 -19.43
CA ILE A 257 7.86 45.15 -20.74
C ILE A 257 6.84 44.99 -21.87
N SER A 258 7.24 45.26 -23.12
CA SER A 258 6.34 45.08 -24.27
C SER A 258 6.07 43.61 -24.58
N LEU A 259 4.90 43.31 -25.14
CA LEU A 259 4.55 41.97 -25.62
C LEU A 259 5.54 41.45 -26.69
N SER A 260 6.08 42.35 -27.52
CA SER A 260 7.14 42.00 -28.48
C SER A 260 8.40 41.50 -27.78
N THR A 261 8.81 42.14 -26.69
CA THR A 261 9.97 41.73 -25.87
C THR A 261 9.73 40.39 -25.19
N VAL A 262 8.51 40.14 -24.67
CA VAL A 262 8.11 38.82 -24.15
C VAL A 262 8.23 37.74 -25.21
N ASN A 263 7.76 38.00 -26.44
CA ASN A 263 7.85 37.02 -27.52
C ASN A 263 9.30 36.72 -27.94
N THR A 264 10.19 37.72 -27.93
CA THR A 264 11.62 37.53 -28.16
C THR A 264 12.23 36.62 -27.08
N HIS A 265 12.01 36.92 -25.80
CA HIS A 265 12.50 36.08 -24.70
C HIS A 265 11.90 34.67 -24.72
N LYS A 266 10.59 34.54 -25.01
CA LYS A 266 9.92 33.24 -25.17
C LYS A 266 10.61 32.40 -26.25
N THR A 267 10.96 33.00 -27.38
CA THR A 267 11.63 32.30 -28.49
C THR A 267 13.00 31.78 -28.07
N ALA A 268 13.79 32.59 -27.35
CA ALA A 268 15.09 32.18 -26.82
C ALA A 268 14.96 31.05 -25.78
N ILE A 269 14.01 31.14 -24.86
CA ILE A 269 13.76 30.10 -23.85
C ILE A 269 13.36 28.78 -24.51
N LEU A 270 12.46 28.82 -25.50
CA LEU A 270 12.03 27.63 -26.22
C LEU A 270 13.15 27.01 -27.07
N ALA A 271 14.10 27.80 -27.55
CA ALA A 271 15.28 27.28 -28.23
C ALA A 271 16.17 26.46 -27.28
N GLU A 272 16.40 26.95 -26.06
CA GLU A 272 17.13 26.16 -25.05
C GLU A 272 16.35 24.91 -24.62
N CYS A 273 15.02 24.99 -24.53
CA CYS A 273 14.18 23.82 -24.29
C CYS A 273 14.30 22.77 -25.42
N ARG A 274 14.35 23.19 -26.68
CA ARG A 274 14.59 22.24 -27.79
C ARG A 274 15.93 21.52 -27.64
N ASN A 275 16.97 22.27 -27.28
CA ASN A 275 18.31 21.71 -27.08
C ASN A 275 18.34 20.69 -25.95
N ALA A 276 17.71 20.99 -24.81
CA ALA A 276 17.74 20.11 -23.64
C ALA A 276 16.83 18.87 -23.76
N TRP A 277 15.79 18.92 -24.60
CA TRP A 277 14.89 17.78 -24.86
C TRP A 277 15.16 17.09 -26.21
N GLU A 278 16.22 17.47 -26.92
CA GLU A 278 16.60 16.90 -28.24
C GLU A 278 15.46 16.91 -29.27
N LEU A 279 14.63 17.96 -29.23
CA LEU A 279 13.41 18.05 -30.05
C LEU A 279 13.73 18.54 -31.46
N SER A 280 13.03 17.98 -32.45
CA SER A 280 13.18 18.40 -33.85
C SER A 280 12.71 19.85 -34.07
N ASN A 281 13.30 20.55 -35.04
CA ASN A 281 12.88 21.92 -35.39
C ASN A 281 11.44 21.99 -35.94
N SER A 282 10.89 20.87 -36.41
CA SER A 282 9.51 20.75 -36.91
C SER A 282 8.46 20.63 -35.82
N GLU A 283 8.85 20.36 -34.56
CA GLU A 283 7.89 20.16 -33.48
C GLU A 283 7.40 21.51 -32.92
N PRO A 284 6.08 21.76 -32.82
CA PRO A 284 5.58 23.02 -32.27
C PRO A 284 5.80 23.07 -30.76
N LEU A 285 6.52 24.09 -30.30
CA LEU A 285 6.68 24.41 -28.88
C LEU A 285 6.14 25.81 -28.60
N ASP A 286 5.46 25.97 -27.47
CA ASP A 286 4.94 27.25 -27.01
C ASP A 286 5.05 27.37 -25.48
N TYR A 287 4.69 28.51 -24.91
CA TYR A 287 4.83 28.80 -23.48
C TYR A 287 4.15 27.78 -22.55
N ARG A 288 3.16 27.03 -23.04
CA ARG A 288 2.53 25.93 -22.30
C ARG A 288 3.55 24.82 -21.96
N PHE A 289 4.50 24.54 -22.86
CA PHE A 289 5.59 23.61 -22.59
C PHE A 289 6.42 24.07 -21.38
N ILE A 290 6.75 25.37 -21.32
CA ILE A 290 7.49 25.97 -20.21
C ILE A 290 6.70 25.81 -18.91
N ARG A 291 5.40 26.12 -18.92
CA ARG A 291 4.52 25.90 -17.77
C ARG A 291 4.57 24.45 -17.30
N ASP A 292 4.37 23.51 -18.22
CA ASP A 292 4.19 22.10 -17.87
C ASP A 292 5.49 21.45 -17.35
N HIS A 293 6.67 21.93 -17.78
CA HIS A 293 7.96 21.36 -17.39
C HIS A 293 8.67 22.12 -16.25
N PHE A 294 8.45 23.43 -16.14
CA PHE A 294 9.17 24.27 -15.17
C PHE A 294 8.35 24.69 -13.95
N ALA A 295 7.04 24.44 -13.91
CA ALA A 295 6.17 24.82 -12.77
C ALA A 295 6.73 24.34 -11.42
N MET A 296 7.14 23.08 -11.33
CA MET A 296 7.72 22.51 -10.09
C MET A 296 9.17 22.94 -9.87
N PHE A 297 9.93 23.19 -10.94
CA PHE A 297 11.35 23.57 -10.86
C PHE A 297 11.54 24.94 -10.21
N ILE A 298 10.70 25.93 -10.57
CA ILE A 298 10.84 27.30 -10.07
C ILE A 298 10.45 27.47 -8.59
N GLU A 299 9.79 26.49 -7.97
CA GLU A 299 9.48 26.51 -6.54
C GLU A 299 10.70 26.12 -5.68
N GLY A 300 11.73 25.53 -6.29
CA GLY A 300 12.94 25.06 -5.62
C GLY A 300 14.20 25.91 -5.87
N VAL A 301 14.15 26.96 -6.69
CA VAL A 301 15.29 27.81 -7.10
C VAL A 301 15.20 29.23 -6.60
#